data_AF-A0DIX2-F1
#
_entry.id   AF-A0DIX2-F1
#
_cell.length_a   1.000
_cell.length_b   1.000
_cell.length_c   1.000
_cell.angle_alpha   90.00
_cell.angle_beta   90.00
_cell.angle_gamma   90.00
#
_symmetry.space_group_name_H-M   'P 1'
#
loop_
_entity.id
_entity.type
_entity.pdbx_description
1 polymer ?
#
loop_
_entity_poly.entity_id
_entity_poly.type
_entity_poly.pdbx_seq_one_letter_code
_entity_poly.pdbx_strand_id
1 'polypeptide(L)'
;MSKISQEAFEYLNKLRQNPKLAIPKLQEHLKLFKGNVLQKPGEIPLQTNEGPKAVNECISFLQNQKPLNPLTWSKGLECAARDHVKDTGPKGVTGHTGTDGSSMSDRIERYGEWDVTVGENISYGQTTGEDVIIQLIIDDGVSSRGHRKNCFKPEFGVVGIYDGEHKQYKTQCVFDFAGSFEDKPGLDASAPSQNASQQQPEQQQNRQPDAPPAQPQAKDPDDKITQDAFNYLNQVRQNPTLPIPKLQNLMKLFKGSVLYKPGEIPLQTNEGTKVIQELIAFLQKQQPLHPLTYEKGLEQACSDHVKDTGPKGVCGHTGTDGSSLSDRIERYGEWNGKIGENISYGQKTGEDVIIQLLIDDGVGSRGHRKNCFGQDFNLVGIAAGDHKTYQSSCVFDFATEFTPQGQQPKQSASNQGKTVVLGGKGGHVGAAPQQEDEEEEQLPPGCVSVSTSSAVSMKGGQKVTKITKTYKFKDGSTKIAVQTITDG
;
A
#
# COMPACT_ATOMS: atom_id res chain seq x y z
N MET A 1 -0.47 20.98 17.46
CA MET A 1 0.41 19.86 17.80
C MET A 1 0.44 19.69 19.31
N SER A 2 0.15 18.48 19.79
CA SER A 2 0.26 18.05 21.19
C SER A 2 1.73 17.83 21.58
N LYS A 3 2.00 17.78 22.88
CA LYS A 3 3.36 17.57 23.41
C LYS A 3 3.99 16.25 22.96
N ILE A 4 3.24 15.14 22.98
CA ILE A 4 3.73 13.82 22.57
C ILE A 4 4.10 13.83 21.08
N SER A 5 3.20 14.29 20.20
CA SER A 5 3.47 14.40 18.76
C SER A 5 4.70 15.26 18.45
N GLN A 6 4.85 16.40 19.14
CA GLN A 6 6.01 17.27 18.98
C GLN A 6 7.31 16.59 19.42
N GLU A 7 7.33 16.01 20.62
CA GLU A 7 8.50 15.28 21.14
C GLU A 7 8.87 14.10 20.23
N ALA A 8 7.88 13.38 19.72
CA ALA A 8 8.09 12.24 18.84
C ALA A 8 8.71 12.67 17.51
N PHE A 9 8.22 13.76 16.90
CA PHE A 9 8.79 14.34 15.69
C PHE A 9 10.25 14.75 15.89
N GLU A 10 10.51 15.52 16.95
CA GLU A 10 11.84 16.02 17.25
C GLU A 10 12.82 14.87 17.53
N TYR A 11 12.40 13.89 18.32
CA TYR A 11 13.24 12.74 18.66
C TYR A 11 13.48 11.83 17.44
N LEU A 12 12.46 11.56 16.63
CA LEU A 12 12.61 10.80 15.38
C LEU A 12 13.62 11.47 14.45
N ASN A 13 13.56 12.80 14.28
CA ASN A 13 14.49 13.52 13.43
C ASN A 13 15.92 13.54 13.99
N LYS A 14 16.09 13.66 15.31
CA LYS A 14 17.41 13.51 15.95
C LYS A 14 17.96 12.10 15.73
N LEU A 15 17.10 11.08 15.84
CA LEU A 15 17.47 9.68 15.67
C LEU A 15 17.81 9.34 14.21
N ARG A 16 17.07 9.88 13.23
CA ARG A 16 17.39 9.72 11.80
C ARG A 16 18.77 10.28 11.45
N GLN A 17 19.11 11.45 12.00
CA GLN A 17 20.41 12.11 11.76
C GLN A 17 21.55 11.48 12.58
N ASN A 18 21.24 10.89 13.73
CA ASN A 18 22.20 10.19 14.57
C ASN A 18 21.59 8.89 15.14
N PRO A 19 21.61 7.77 14.39
CA PRO A 19 20.97 6.53 14.82
C PRO A 19 21.51 5.98 16.14
N LYS A 20 22.79 6.25 16.44
CA LYS A 20 23.44 5.79 17.68
C LYS A 20 22.93 6.53 18.93
N LEU A 21 22.17 7.61 18.78
CA LEU A 21 21.62 8.42 19.87
C LEU A 21 20.80 7.60 20.87
N ALA A 22 20.00 6.62 20.39
CA ALA A 22 19.13 5.83 21.27
C ALA A 22 19.86 4.69 22.01
N ILE A 23 21.09 4.34 21.62
CA ILE A 23 21.80 3.17 22.16
C ILE A 23 21.95 3.21 23.68
N PRO A 24 22.40 4.32 24.32
CA PRO A 24 22.50 4.36 25.78
C PRO A 24 21.17 4.09 26.49
N LYS A 25 20.06 4.66 25.98
CA LYS A 25 18.72 4.41 26.55
C LYS A 25 18.29 2.96 26.36
N LEU A 26 18.57 2.35 25.21
CA LEU A 26 18.29 0.93 24.97
C LEU A 26 19.14 0.01 25.87
N GLN A 27 20.39 0.38 26.17
CA GLN A 27 21.24 -0.33 27.12
C GLN A 27 20.71 -0.24 28.55
N GLU A 28 20.20 0.92 28.99
CA GLU A 28 19.49 1.03 30.26
C GLU A 28 18.19 0.21 30.25
N HIS A 29 17.46 0.21 29.14
CA HIS A 29 16.24 -0.57 28.98
C HIS A 29 16.50 -2.08 29.15
N LEU A 30 17.62 -2.61 28.64
CA LEU A 30 18.03 -4.00 28.83
C LEU A 30 18.19 -4.40 30.30
N LYS A 31 18.67 -3.49 31.15
CA LYS A 31 18.88 -3.77 32.58
C LYS A 31 17.59 -3.98 33.37
N LEU A 32 16.46 -3.55 32.80
CA LEU A 32 15.14 -3.65 33.43
C LEU A 32 14.47 -5.01 33.17
N PHE A 33 15.05 -5.88 32.34
CA PHE A 33 14.49 -7.19 32.05
C PHE A 33 14.84 -8.25 33.11
N LYS A 34 13.86 -9.08 33.45
CA LYS A 34 14.04 -10.38 34.11
C LYS A 34 13.40 -11.46 33.23
N GLY A 35 14.22 -12.16 32.45
CA GLY A 35 13.73 -12.98 31.35
C GLY A 35 13.02 -12.10 30.31
N ASN A 36 11.80 -12.48 29.91
CA ASN A 36 10.97 -11.67 28.99
C ASN A 36 10.04 -10.69 29.73
N VAL A 37 10.20 -10.49 31.04
CA VAL A 37 9.41 -9.52 31.80
C VAL A 37 10.20 -8.23 31.95
N LEU A 38 9.65 -7.13 31.46
CA LEU A 38 10.18 -5.78 31.64
C LEU A 38 9.68 -5.18 32.97
N GLN A 39 10.60 -4.80 33.84
CA GLN A 39 10.30 -4.27 35.18
C GLN A 39 10.77 -2.81 35.29
N LYS A 40 9.89 -1.88 34.91
CA LYS A 40 10.13 -0.45 35.10
C LYS A 40 9.75 -0.02 36.53
N PRO A 41 10.57 0.77 37.22
CA PRO A 41 10.25 1.27 38.56
C PRO A 41 8.93 2.06 38.56
N GLY A 42 8.00 1.69 39.44
CA GLY A 42 6.71 2.39 39.57
C GLY A 42 5.64 2.00 38.55
N GLU A 43 5.95 1.10 37.61
CA GLU A 43 5.01 0.57 36.62
C GLU A 43 4.70 -0.91 36.89
N ILE A 44 3.55 -1.38 36.37
CA ILE A 44 3.22 -2.80 36.40
C ILE A 44 4.19 -3.55 35.48
N PRO A 45 4.80 -4.67 35.91
CA PRO A 45 5.66 -5.47 35.06
C PRO A 45 4.97 -5.87 33.75
N LEU A 46 5.65 -5.67 32.62
CA LEU A 46 5.12 -5.94 31.29
C LEU A 46 5.74 -7.24 30.75
N GLN A 47 4.91 -8.22 30.42
CA GLN A 47 5.35 -9.39 29.65
C GLN A 47 5.56 -8.97 28.20
N THR A 48 6.79 -9.07 27.71
CA THR A 48 7.14 -8.82 26.31
C THR A 48 7.06 -10.11 25.49
N ASN A 49 6.96 -9.97 24.17
CA ASN A 49 6.88 -11.11 23.25
C ASN A 49 8.25 -11.76 23.05
N GLU A 50 9.26 -10.94 22.77
CA GLU A 50 10.61 -11.39 22.39
C GLU A 50 11.66 -11.04 23.44
N GLY A 51 11.37 -10.07 24.31
CA GLY A 51 12.22 -9.70 25.43
C GLY A 51 13.52 -9.02 25.02
N PRO A 52 14.61 -9.24 25.78
CA PRO A 52 15.91 -8.60 25.53
C PRO A 52 16.44 -8.81 24.11
N LYS A 53 15.98 -9.85 23.41
CA LYS A 53 16.42 -10.16 22.04
C LYS A 53 16.05 -9.04 21.06
N ALA A 54 14.81 -8.55 21.09
CA ALA A 54 14.36 -7.46 20.20
C ALA A 54 15.15 -6.16 20.45
N VAL A 55 15.44 -5.88 21.73
CA VAL A 55 16.23 -4.70 22.12
C VAL A 55 17.68 -4.82 21.64
N ASN A 56 18.33 -5.97 21.81
CA ASN A 56 19.68 -6.21 21.31
C ASN A 56 19.75 -6.11 19.78
N GLU A 57 18.77 -6.67 19.08
CA GLU A 57 18.67 -6.58 17.62
C GLU A 57 18.52 -5.11 17.17
N CYS A 58 17.70 -4.32 17.88
CA CYS A 58 17.58 -2.88 17.63
C CYS A 58 18.92 -2.15 17.83
N ILE A 59 19.67 -2.45 18.91
CA ILE A 59 21.01 -1.88 19.14
C ILE A 59 21.95 -2.23 17.97
N SER A 60 21.99 -3.50 17.56
CA SER A 60 22.82 -3.94 16.43
C SER A 60 22.43 -3.25 15.12
N PHE A 61 21.13 -3.04 14.87
CA PHE A 61 20.65 -2.27 13.73
C PHE A 61 21.16 -0.81 13.80
N LEU A 62 20.97 -0.12 14.92
CA LEU A 62 21.36 1.29 15.08
C LEU A 62 22.88 1.52 15.02
N GLN A 63 23.69 0.51 15.39
CA GLN A 63 25.15 0.57 15.24
C GLN A 63 25.58 0.68 13.78
N ASN A 64 24.82 0.06 12.86
CA ASN A 64 25.12 -0.05 11.44
C ASN A 64 24.30 0.90 10.57
N GLN A 65 23.20 1.45 11.10
CA GLN A 65 22.34 2.39 10.40
C GLN A 65 23.08 3.68 10.05
N LYS A 66 23.04 4.07 8.78
CA LYS A 66 23.61 5.33 8.31
C LYS A 66 22.67 6.50 8.67
N PRO A 67 23.22 7.69 8.96
CA PRO A 67 22.43 8.92 9.05
C PRO A 67 21.56 9.16 7.82
N LEU A 68 20.34 9.66 8.05
CA LEU A 68 19.38 10.05 7.03
C LEU A 68 18.99 11.52 7.19
N ASN A 69 18.42 12.08 6.13
CA ASN A 69 17.83 13.40 6.18
C ASN A 69 16.64 13.44 7.16
N PRO A 70 16.46 14.57 7.88
CA PRO A 70 15.29 14.77 8.70
C PRO A 70 14.02 14.81 7.83
N LEU A 71 12.92 14.38 8.43
CA LEU A 71 11.58 14.51 7.88
C LEU A 71 11.06 15.92 8.11
N THR A 72 10.31 16.42 7.13
CA THR A 72 9.57 17.67 7.25
C THR A 72 8.13 17.41 7.72
N TRP A 73 7.55 18.34 8.46
CA TRP A 73 6.17 18.19 8.93
C TRP A 73 5.17 18.53 7.82
N SER A 74 4.15 17.70 7.60
CA SER A 74 3.02 17.98 6.72
C SER A 74 1.73 18.15 7.52
N LYS A 75 0.95 19.18 7.16
CA LYS A 75 -0.32 19.45 7.82
C LYS A 75 -1.41 18.46 7.40
N GLY A 76 -1.44 18.06 6.14
CA GLY A 76 -2.39 17.11 5.62
C GLY A 76 -2.15 15.70 6.14
N LEU A 77 -0.90 15.26 6.28
CA LEU A 77 -0.57 14.00 6.96
C LEU A 77 -0.96 14.03 8.45
N GLU A 78 -0.79 15.16 9.15
CA GLU A 78 -1.29 15.31 10.53
C GLU A 78 -2.83 15.17 10.58
N CYS A 79 -3.54 15.71 9.59
CA CYS A 79 -4.99 15.58 9.49
C CYS A 79 -5.43 14.13 9.23
N ALA A 80 -4.70 13.38 8.40
CA ALA A 80 -4.95 11.96 8.15
C ALA A 80 -4.76 11.12 9.43
N ALA A 81 -3.62 11.31 10.12
CA ALA A 81 -3.32 10.64 11.39
C ALA A 81 -4.37 10.98 12.46
N ARG A 82 -4.80 12.24 12.52
CA ARG A 82 -5.85 12.71 13.43
C ARG A 82 -7.17 12.00 13.19
N ASP A 83 -7.58 11.86 11.93
CA ASP A 83 -8.84 11.20 11.59
C ASP A 83 -8.82 9.74 12.07
N HIS A 84 -7.68 9.05 11.89
CA HIS A 84 -7.52 7.68 12.37
C HIS A 84 -7.59 7.56 13.90
N VAL A 85 -6.87 8.42 14.62
CA VAL A 85 -6.89 8.46 16.10
C VAL A 85 -8.29 8.77 16.63
N LYS A 86 -8.98 9.74 16.04
CA LYS A 86 -10.34 10.12 16.47
C LYS A 86 -11.37 9.05 16.17
N ASP A 87 -11.14 8.24 15.14
CA ASP A 87 -11.99 7.12 14.83
C ASP A 87 -11.75 5.93 15.77
N THR A 88 -10.51 5.44 15.82
CA THR A 88 -10.16 4.16 16.46
C THR A 88 -9.96 4.27 17.97
N GLY A 89 -9.37 5.38 18.44
CA GLY A 89 -9.02 5.61 19.84
C GLY A 89 -10.21 5.48 20.81
N PRO A 90 -11.31 6.25 20.62
CA PRO A 90 -12.49 6.16 21.48
C PRO A 90 -13.18 4.79 21.45
N LYS A 91 -13.06 4.06 20.33
CA LYS A 91 -13.65 2.72 20.14
C LYS A 91 -12.78 1.62 20.74
N GLY A 92 -11.50 1.91 20.99
CA GLY A 92 -10.52 0.93 21.45
C GLY A 92 -10.07 -0.03 20.35
N VAL A 93 -10.23 0.35 19.09
CA VAL A 93 -9.84 -0.45 17.93
C VAL A 93 -8.36 -0.25 17.68
N THR A 94 -7.64 -1.34 17.41
CA THR A 94 -6.22 -1.28 17.01
C THR A 94 -6.06 -1.69 15.56
N GLY A 95 -5.04 -1.16 14.89
CA GLY A 95 -4.66 -1.52 13.53
C GLY A 95 -4.70 -0.34 12.56
N HIS A 96 -4.35 -0.60 11.30
CA HIS A 96 -4.18 0.42 10.25
C HIS A 96 -5.48 0.76 9.50
N THR A 97 -6.48 -0.11 9.58
CA THR A 97 -7.79 0.07 8.91
C THR A 97 -8.74 0.86 9.81
N GLY A 98 -9.34 1.92 9.26
CA GLY A 98 -10.40 2.67 9.92
C GLY A 98 -11.66 1.83 10.11
N THR A 99 -12.52 2.23 11.03
CA THR A 99 -13.80 1.54 11.26
C THR A 99 -14.82 1.79 10.16
N ASP A 100 -14.58 2.79 9.31
CA ASP A 100 -15.27 3.03 8.03
C ASP A 100 -14.69 2.18 6.88
N GLY A 101 -13.72 1.30 7.16
CA GLY A 101 -13.02 0.50 6.16
C GLY A 101 -11.89 1.23 5.43
N SER A 102 -11.62 2.50 5.73
CA SER A 102 -10.57 3.26 5.06
C SER A 102 -9.17 2.71 5.37
N SER A 103 -8.36 2.57 4.33
CA SER A 103 -6.93 2.33 4.45
C SER A 103 -6.18 3.61 4.86
N MET A 104 -4.91 3.48 5.22
CA MET A 104 -4.02 4.63 5.45
C MET A 104 -3.96 5.56 4.22
N SER A 105 -3.78 5.01 3.02
CA SER A 105 -3.72 5.82 1.78
C SER A 105 -5.03 6.56 1.54
N ASP A 106 -6.19 5.92 1.78
CA ASP A 106 -7.49 6.60 1.67
C ASP A 106 -7.59 7.82 2.59
N ARG A 107 -7.03 7.74 3.80
CA ARG A 107 -7.02 8.86 4.75
C ARG A 107 -6.06 9.96 4.32
N ILE A 108 -4.86 9.60 3.89
CA ILE A 108 -3.83 10.53 3.39
C ILE A 108 -4.36 11.33 2.18
N GLU A 109 -4.97 10.65 1.21
CA GLU A 109 -5.48 11.25 -0.03
C GLU A 109 -6.68 12.20 0.17
N ARG A 110 -7.33 12.15 1.34
CA ARG A 110 -8.34 13.17 1.71
C ARG A 110 -7.71 14.55 1.84
N TYR A 111 -6.43 14.64 2.18
CA TYR A 111 -5.78 15.89 2.59
C TYR A 111 -4.66 16.36 1.66
N GLY A 112 -4.32 15.61 0.62
CA GLY A 112 -3.24 15.98 -0.30
C GLY A 112 -2.93 14.88 -1.30
N GLU A 113 -1.92 15.14 -2.10
CA GLU A 113 -1.35 14.17 -3.04
C GLU A 113 0.06 13.81 -2.55
N TRP A 114 0.39 12.52 -2.59
CA TRP A 114 1.69 12.01 -2.19
C TRP A 114 2.45 11.46 -3.42
N ASP A 115 3.77 11.42 -3.34
CA ASP A 115 4.61 10.79 -4.35
C ASP A 115 5.65 9.86 -3.69
N VAL A 116 6.25 8.99 -4.52
CA VAL A 116 7.27 7.98 -4.18
C VAL A 116 6.74 6.82 -3.35
N THR A 117 6.24 7.06 -2.13
CA THR A 117 5.79 6.02 -1.20
C THR A 117 5.06 6.64 -0.01
N VAL A 118 4.20 5.86 0.64
CA VAL A 118 3.54 6.19 1.92
C VAL A 118 3.68 5.04 2.92
N GLY A 119 3.55 5.33 4.21
CA GLY A 119 3.55 4.31 5.27
C GLY A 119 3.01 4.84 6.59
N GLU A 120 2.57 3.95 7.48
CA GLU A 120 1.99 4.31 8.77
C GLU A 120 2.65 3.55 9.91
N ASN A 121 2.90 4.24 11.02
CA ASN A 121 3.24 3.61 12.30
C ASN A 121 2.20 3.98 13.34
N ILE A 122 1.85 3.04 14.22
CA ILE A 122 0.93 3.29 15.33
C ILE A 122 1.52 2.79 16.63
N SER A 123 1.58 3.67 17.63
CA SER A 123 2.02 3.37 18.99
C SER A 123 0.83 3.45 19.95
N TYR A 124 0.81 2.57 20.95
CA TYR A 124 -0.20 2.52 21.99
C TYR A 124 0.43 2.53 23.39
N GLY A 125 -0.17 3.28 24.30
CA GLY A 125 0.13 3.26 25.73
C GLY A 125 1.37 4.02 26.18
N GLN A 126 2.08 4.68 25.26
CA GLN A 126 3.21 5.55 25.62
C GLN A 126 2.74 6.96 25.98
N THR A 127 3.44 7.60 26.91
CA THR A 127 3.06 8.91 27.47
C THR A 127 4.06 10.02 27.15
N THR A 128 5.19 9.69 26.52
CA THR A 128 6.20 10.64 26.05
C THR A 128 6.52 10.36 24.58
N GLY A 129 6.87 11.39 23.82
CA GLY A 129 7.22 11.20 22.41
C GLY A 129 8.50 10.38 22.21
N GLU A 130 9.45 10.46 23.15
CA GLU A 130 10.65 9.62 23.13
C GLU A 130 10.31 8.14 23.30
N ASP A 131 9.45 7.79 24.25
CA ASP A 131 9.08 6.39 24.49
C ASP A 131 8.22 5.82 23.37
N VAL A 132 7.42 6.64 22.68
CA VAL A 132 6.76 6.27 21.42
C VAL A 132 7.79 5.79 20.41
N ILE A 133 8.83 6.58 20.14
CA ILE A 133 9.86 6.20 19.16
C ILE A 133 10.66 4.99 19.62
N ILE A 134 11.02 4.91 20.91
CA ILE A 134 11.72 3.73 21.46
C ILE A 134 10.88 2.46 21.28
N GLN A 135 9.56 2.51 21.55
CA GLN A 135 8.66 1.38 21.31
C GLN A 135 8.66 0.97 19.83
N LEU A 136 8.51 1.93 18.91
CA LEU A 136 8.44 1.67 17.47
C LEU A 136 9.75 1.10 16.89
N ILE A 137 10.92 1.51 17.39
CA ILE A 137 12.19 0.99 16.88
C ILE A 137 12.62 -0.33 17.54
N ILE A 138 12.20 -0.62 18.77
CA ILE A 138 12.37 -1.96 19.36
C ILE A 138 11.48 -2.95 18.62
N ASP A 139 10.23 -2.54 18.38
CA ASP A 139 9.25 -3.26 17.58
C ASP A 139 8.95 -4.68 18.08
N ASP A 140 8.88 -4.85 19.42
CA ASP A 140 8.65 -6.14 20.09
C ASP A 140 7.31 -6.76 19.67
N GLY A 141 7.34 -8.01 19.24
CA GLY A 141 6.16 -8.74 18.75
C GLY A 141 5.87 -8.54 17.26
N VAL A 142 6.67 -7.75 16.55
CA VAL A 142 6.56 -7.51 15.11
C VAL A 142 7.80 -8.05 14.40
N SER A 143 7.70 -9.27 13.87
CA SER A 143 8.85 -9.96 13.25
C SER A 143 9.39 -9.25 12.02
N SER A 144 8.54 -8.51 11.28
CA SER A 144 8.95 -7.75 10.10
C SER A 144 9.78 -6.52 10.43
N ARG A 145 9.73 -6.06 11.69
CA ARG A 145 10.31 -4.80 12.16
C ARG A 145 9.82 -3.60 11.34
N GLY A 146 8.58 -3.66 10.84
CA GLY A 146 7.99 -2.69 9.92
C GLY A 146 8.03 -1.27 10.48
N HIS A 147 7.76 -1.08 11.77
CA HIS A 147 7.77 0.24 12.38
C HIS A 147 9.18 0.82 12.40
N ARG A 148 10.19 0.01 12.78
CA ARG A 148 11.61 0.39 12.73
C ARG A 148 12.03 0.74 11.31
N LYS A 149 11.65 -0.08 10.33
CA LYS A 149 11.96 0.16 8.91
C LYS A 149 11.37 1.50 8.45
N ASN A 150 10.12 1.80 8.79
CA ASN A 150 9.50 3.09 8.46
C ASN A 150 10.27 4.28 9.07
N CYS A 151 10.69 4.19 10.34
CA CYS A 151 11.49 5.25 10.98
C CYS A 151 12.80 5.57 10.23
N PHE A 152 13.40 4.57 9.57
CA PHE A 152 14.68 4.67 8.86
C PHE A 152 14.57 4.42 7.35
N LYS A 153 13.38 4.60 6.77
CA LYS A 153 13.19 4.50 5.32
C LYS A 153 13.77 5.75 4.65
N PRO A 154 14.77 5.64 3.75
CA PRO A 154 15.39 6.79 3.08
C PRO A 154 14.44 7.54 2.14
N GLU A 155 13.46 6.83 1.59
CA GLU A 155 12.50 7.37 0.64
C GLU A 155 11.50 8.33 1.30
N PHE A 156 11.30 8.25 2.63
CA PHE A 156 10.44 9.19 3.34
C PHE A 156 11.12 10.54 3.57
N GLY A 157 10.42 11.61 3.19
CA GLY A 157 10.85 13.01 3.35
C GLY A 157 9.87 13.86 4.17
N VAL A 158 8.63 13.40 4.36
CA VAL A 158 7.57 14.13 5.07
C VAL A 158 6.86 13.20 6.06
N VAL A 159 6.34 13.77 7.14
CA VAL A 159 5.56 13.06 8.15
C VAL A 159 4.48 13.96 8.75
N GLY A 160 3.34 13.36 9.09
CA GLY A 160 2.35 13.94 9.99
C GLY A 160 2.14 13.02 11.19
N ILE A 161 2.03 13.60 12.38
CA ILE A 161 1.89 12.84 13.63
C ILE A 161 0.70 13.39 14.41
N TYR A 162 -0.14 12.50 14.93
CA TYR A 162 -1.19 12.87 15.84
C TYR A 162 -1.33 11.85 16.97
N ASP A 163 -1.50 12.34 18.19
CA ASP A 163 -1.81 11.53 19.36
C ASP A 163 -3.14 11.91 20.01
N GLY A 164 -3.75 10.94 20.69
CA GLY A 164 -5.03 11.10 21.37
C GLY A 164 -5.34 9.96 22.32
N GLU A 165 -6.50 10.04 22.97
CA GLU A 165 -6.95 9.04 23.92
C GLU A 165 -7.33 7.72 23.24
N HIS A 166 -6.96 6.61 23.86
CA HIS A 166 -7.37 5.28 23.44
C HIS A 166 -8.09 4.55 24.58
N LYS A 167 -9.27 3.98 24.33
CA LYS A 167 -10.14 3.38 25.35
C LYS A 167 -9.43 2.34 26.23
N GLN A 168 -8.68 1.44 25.60
CA GLN A 168 -7.94 0.36 26.28
C GLN A 168 -6.54 0.80 26.73
N TYR A 169 -5.70 1.24 25.79
CA TYR A 169 -4.29 1.58 26.05
C TYR A 169 -4.04 2.99 26.59
N LYS A 170 -5.08 3.79 26.84
CA LYS A 170 -5.04 5.19 27.31
C LYS A 170 -4.52 6.19 26.29
N THR A 171 -3.47 5.86 25.55
CA THR A 171 -2.93 6.71 24.49
C THR A 171 -2.75 5.93 23.19
N GLN A 172 -2.93 6.63 22.08
CA GLN A 172 -2.61 6.18 20.73
C GLN A 172 -1.87 7.32 20.02
N CYS A 173 -0.82 6.99 19.29
CA CYS A 173 -0.04 7.94 18.48
C CYS A 173 0.16 7.36 17.08
N VAL A 174 -0.31 8.06 16.06
CA VAL A 174 -0.26 7.65 14.64
C VAL A 174 0.72 8.54 13.89
N PHE A 175 1.55 7.93 13.06
CA PHE A 175 2.50 8.58 12.17
C PHE A 175 2.14 8.20 10.74
N ASP A 176 1.85 9.18 9.90
CA ASP A 176 1.71 8.98 8.46
C ASP A 176 2.93 9.57 7.77
N PHE A 177 3.64 8.75 7.01
CA PHE A 177 4.84 9.11 6.26
C PHE A 177 4.54 9.20 4.77
N ALA A 178 5.24 10.08 4.06
CA ALA A 178 5.32 10.03 2.61
C ALA A 178 6.72 10.42 2.10
N GLY A 179 7.02 10.09 0.84
CA GLY A 179 8.25 10.53 0.20
C GLY A 179 8.23 12.02 -0.11
N SER A 180 7.15 12.47 -0.74
CA SER A 180 6.75 13.87 -0.79
C SER A 180 5.25 13.98 -0.57
N PHE A 181 4.79 15.17 -0.16
CA PHE A 181 3.37 15.43 0.04
C PHE A 181 3.03 16.88 -0.29
N GLU A 182 2.01 17.08 -1.11
CA GLU A 182 1.42 18.37 -1.39
C GLU A 182 0.09 18.48 -0.65
N ASP A 183 0.10 19.31 0.40
CA ASP A 183 -1.08 19.63 1.20
C ASP A 183 -2.17 20.28 0.32
N LYS A 184 -3.43 19.84 0.45
CA LYS A 184 -4.56 20.51 -0.22
C LYS A 184 -4.66 21.97 0.23
N PRO A 185 -4.99 22.90 -0.69
CA PRO A 185 -5.20 24.30 -0.31
C PRO A 185 -6.30 24.45 0.74
N GLY A 186 -6.08 25.34 1.73
CA GLY A 186 -7.09 25.70 2.72
C GLY A 186 -7.15 24.83 3.98
N LEU A 187 -6.14 24.00 4.25
CA LEU A 187 -6.04 23.24 5.51
C LEU A 187 -5.78 24.13 6.74
N ASP A 188 -5.38 25.37 6.52
CA ASP A 188 -5.26 26.42 7.54
C ASP A 188 -6.59 27.16 7.72
N ALA A 189 -7.60 26.46 8.21
CA ALA A 189 -8.78 27.08 8.79
C ALA A 189 -9.25 26.24 9.98
N SER A 190 -9.14 26.80 11.17
CA SER A 190 -9.76 26.31 12.40
C SER A 190 -11.27 26.10 12.19
N ALA A 191 -11.69 24.88 11.89
CA ALA A 191 -13.08 24.47 11.93
C ALA A 191 -13.19 23.03 12.50
N PRO A 192 -13.98 22.82 13.57
CA PRO A 192 -14.29 21.48 14.03
C PRO A 192 -15.31 20.85 13.07
N SER A 193 -14.98 19.71 12.48
CA SER A 193 -15.98 18.85 11.84
C SER A 193 -16.93 18.34 12.93
N GLN A 194 -18.15 18.87 12.94
CA GLN A 194 -19.22 18.45 13.85
C GLN A 194 -19.99 17.27 13.25
N ASN A 195 -20.18 16.26 14.10
CA ASN A 195 -21.29 15.32 14.19
C ASN A 195 -21.65 14.44 12.99
N ALA A 196 -21.41 13.13 13.19
CA ALA A 196 -22.47 12.14 13.07
C ALA A 196 -22.35 11.14 14.24
N SER A 197 -23.04 11.44 15.34
CA SER A 197 -23.40 10.45 16.35
C SER A 197 -24.82 9.97 16.02
N GLN A 198 -25.04 8.66 15.98
CA GLN A 198 -26.11 7.95 16.72
C GLN A 198 -26.26 6.47 16.28
N GLN A 199 -26.08 5.60 17.29
CA GLN A 199 -26.87 4.39 17.60
C GLN A 199 -26.69 3.12 16.73
N GLN A 200 -25.94 2.17 17.30
CA GLN A 200 -26.20 0.73 17.16
C GLN A 200 -27.26 0.29 18.19
N PRO A 201 -28.01 -0.78 17.90
CA PRO A 201 -28.36 -1.76 18.90
C PRO A 201 -27.72 -3.12 18.62
N GLU A 202 -27.18 -3.71 19.69
CA GLU A 202 -26.74 -5.10 19.81
C GLU A 202 -27.90 -6.08 19.56
N GLN A 203 -27.63 -7.22 18.89
CA GLN A 203 -28.42 -8.45 19.07
C GLN A 203 -27.53 -9.69 19.08
N GLN A 204 -27.88 -10.56 20.03
CA GLN A 204 -27.22 -11.80 20.48
C GLN A 204 -27.90 -13.06 19.89
N GLN A 205 -27.16 -14.19 19.93
CA GLN A 205 -27.58 -15.62 19.84
C GLN A 205 -27.90 -16.15 18.42
N ASN A 206 -27.60 -17.40 17.99
CA ASN A 206 -27.40 -18.68 18.71
C ASN A 206 -26.67 -19.75 17.82
N ARG A 207 -26.22 -20.87 18.42
CA ARG A 207 -25.40 -21.96 17.83
C ARG A 207 -26.16 -23.22 17.33
N GLN A 208 -25.55 -23.89 16.32
CA GLN A 208 -25.41 -25.38 16.04
C GLN A 208 -26.61 -26.23 15.55
N PRO A 209 -26.45 -27.48 14.98
CA PRO A 209 -25.26 -28.36 14.73
C PRO A 209 -25.17 -29.13 13.35
N ASP A 210 -24.12 -29.98 13.20
CA ASP A 210 -23.54 -30.74 12.04
C ASP A 210 -24.30 -31.96 11.41
N ALA A 211 -23.90 -32.43 10.19
CA ALA A 211 -23.50 -33.83 9.83
C ALA A 211 -23.26 -34.13 8.29
N PRO A 212 -22.49 -35.19 7.88
CA PRO A 212 -21.73 -35.34 6.60
C PRO A 212 -22.09 -36.63 5.75
N PRO A 213 -21.24 -37.28 4.89
CA PRO A 213 -20.29 -36.87 3.81
C PRO A 213 -20.55 -37.56 2.42
N ALA A 214 -19.85 -37.15 1.32
CA ALA A 214 -19.31 -38.04 0.25
C ALA A 214 -18.48 -37.28 -0.83
N GLN A 215 -17.34 -37.85 -1.26
CA GLN A 215 -16.49 -37.47 -2.41
C GLN A 215 -16.67 -38.47 -3.58
N PRO A 216 -16.43 -38.10 -4.87
CA PRO A 216 -15.08 -38.09 -5.48
C PRO A 216 -14.73 -36.84 -6.33
N GLN A 217 -13.42 -36.64 -6.54
CA GLN A 217 -12.64 -35.46 -6.98
C GLN A 217 -12.82 -35.00 -8.44
N ALA A 218 -12.75 -33.66 -8.68
CA ALA A 218 -12.13 -33.02 -9.86
C ALA A 218 -11.95 -31.48 -9.70
N LYS A 219 -10.69 -31.00 -9.74
CA LYS A 219 -10.13 -29.63 -9.94
C LYS A 219 -10.70 -28.45 -9.11
N ASP A 220 -9.77 -27.71 -8.50
CA ASP A 220 -9.98 -26.62 -7.53
C ASP A 220 -11.00 -25.54 -8.00
N PRO A 221 -12.08 -25.25 -7.24
CA PRO A 221 -13.05 -24.20 -7.56
C PRO A 221 -12.47 -22.77 -7.54
N ASP A 222 -11.38 -22.54 -6.82
CA ASP A 222 -10.81 -21.19 -6.62
C ASP A 222 -10.14 -20.64 -7.89
N ASP A 223 -9.70 -21.51 -8.80
CA ASP A 223 -9.07 -21.15 -10.09
C ASP A 223 -10.08 -20.51 -11.08
N LYS A 224 -11.38 -20.76 -10.89
CA LYS A 224 -12.42 -20.21 -11.78
C LYS A 224 -12.80 -18.78 -11.42
N ILE A 225 -12.92 -18.46 -10.12
CA ILE A 225 -13.28 -17.12 -9.67
C ILE A 225 -12.18 -16.12 -10.06
N THR A 226 -10.91 -16.49 -9.84
CA THR A 226 -9.74 -15.66 -10.19
C THR A 226 -9.67 -15.40 -11.69
N GLN A 227 -9.81 -16.45 -12.51
CA GLN A 227 -9.76 -16.33 -13.97
C GLN A 227 -10.94 -15.52 -14.53
N ASP A 228 -12.17 -15.76 -14.04
CA ASP A 228 -13.34 -15.00 -14.45
C ASP A 228 -13.20 -13.51 -14.05
N ALA A 229 -12.66 -13.24 -12.86
CA ALA A 229 -12.44 -11.87 -12.39
C ALA A 229 -11.37 -11.14 -13.21
N PHE A 230 -10.23 -11.80 -13.50
CA PHE A 230 -9.19 -11.26 -14.37
C PHE A 230 -9.75 -10.88 -15.75
N ASN A 231 -10.45 -11.83 -16.37
CA ASN A 231 -11.01 -11.65 -17.70
C ASN A 231 -12.02 -10.52 -17.73
N TYR A 232 -12.96 -10.49 -16.77
CA TYR A 232 -13.99 -9.46 -16.73
C TYR A 232 -13.42 -8.08 -16.40
N LEU A 233 -12.44 -7.99 -15.49
CA LEU A 233 -11.74 -6.73 -15.21
C LEU A 233 -11.12 -6.14 -16.49
N ASN A 234 -10.42 -6.97 -17.27
CA ASN A 234 -9.82 -6.52 -18.52
C ASN A 234 -10.85 -6.14 -19.58
N GLN A 235 -11.96 -6.88 -19.69
CA GLN A 235 -13.06 -6.50 -20.58
C GLN A 235 -13.66 -5.14 -20.18
N VAL A 236 -13.86 -4.88 -18.89
CA VAL A 236 -14.37 -3.60 -18.41
C VAL A 236 -13.35 -2.48 -18.60
N ARG A 237 -12.04 -2.73 -18.43
CA ARG A 237 -10.99 -1.74 -18.72
C ARG A 237 -10.99 -1.34 -20.20
N GLN A 238 -11.12 -2.31 -21.10
CA GLN A 238 -11.14 -2.08 -22.56
C GLN A 238 -12.48 -1.54 -23.07
N ASN A 239 -13.58 -1.85 -22.38
CA ASN A 239 -14.91 -1.34 -22.69
C ASN A 239 -15.63 -0.90 -21.40
N PRO A 240 -15.39 0.33 -20.91
CA PRO A 240 -15.94 0.79 -19.64
C PRO A 240 -17.47 0.80 -19.58
N THR A 241 -18.16 0.86 -20.72
CA THR A 241 -19.63 0.83 -20.76
C THR A 241 -20.23 -0.58 -20.63
N LEU A 242 -19.41 -1.63 -20.72
CA LEU A 242 -19.82 -3.03 -20.67
C LEU A 242 -20.74 -3.39 -19.49
N PRO A 243 -20.47 -3.00 -18.22
CA PRO A 243 -21.28 -3.43 -17.08
C PRO A 243 -22.58 -2.61 -16.91
N ILE A 244 -22.79 -1.54 -17.68
CA ILE A 244 -23.94 -0.63 -17.50
C ILE A 244 -25.29 -1.36 -17.53
N PRO A 245 -25.58 -2.28 -18.47
CA PRO A 245 -26.85 -3.01 -18.47
C PRO A 245 -27.09 -3.82 -17.20
N LYS A 246 -26.03 -4.45 -16.64
CA LYS A 246 -26.11 -5.19 -15.38
C LYS A 246 -26.37 -4.25 -14.21
N LEU A 247 -25.69 -3.10 -14.15
CA LEU A 247 -25.90 -2.08 -13.12
C LEU A 247 -27.33 -1.50 -13.17
N GLN A 248 -27.86 -1.23 -14.37
CA GLN A 248 -29.24 -0.78 -14.55
C GLN A 248 -30.26 -1.82 -14.09
N ASN A 249 -30.02 -3.10 -14.36
CA ASN A 249 -30.87 -4.18 -13.86
C ASN A 249 -30.77 -4.33 -12.34
N LEU A 250 -29.58 -4.18 -11.77
CA LEU A 250 -29.36 -4.22 -10.32
C LEU A 250 -30.15 -3.11 -9.60
N MET A 251 -30.18 -1.89 -10.16
CA MET A 251 -30.97 -0.78 -9.60
C MET A 251 -32.47 -1.08 -9.49
N LYS A 252 -33.04 -1.89 -10.40
CA LYS A 252 -34.46 -2.27 -10.35
C LYS A 252 -34.80 -3.16 -9.15
N LEU A 253 -33.79 -3.77 -8.54
CA LEU A 253 -33.93 -4.66 -7.39
C LEU A 253 -33.88 -3.92 -6.05
N PHE A 254 -33.63 -2.61 -6.04
CA PHE A 254 -33.60 -1.82 -4.81
C PHE A 254 -35.00 -1.37 -4.37
N LYS A 255 -35.23 -1.34 -3.06
CA LYS A 255 -36.30 -0.57 -2.41
C LYS A 255 -35.66 0.28 -1.33
N GLY A 256 -35.52 1.58 -1.60
CA GLY A 256 -34.72 2.47 -0.76
C GLY A 256 -33.23 2.07 -0.79
N SER A 257 -32.65 1.85 0.38
CA SER A 257 -31.26 1.39 0.56
C SER A 257 -31.11 -0.14 0.62
N VAL A 258 -32.19 -0.90 0.44
CA VAL A 258 -32.17 -2.37 0.55
C VAL A 258 -32.24 -2.98 -0.85
N LEU A 259 -31.30 -3.88 -1.14
CA LEU A 259 -31.20 -4.66 -2.37
C LEU A 259 -31.89 -6.02 -2.22
N TYR A 260 -32.86 -6.32 -3.08
CA TYR A 260 -33.62 -7.58 -3.08
C TYR A 260 -33.25 -8.44 -4.28
N LYS A 261 -32.21 -9.26 -4.13
CA LYS A 261 -31.85 -10.26 -5.15
C LYS A 261 -32.73 -11.51 -5.01
N PRO A 262 -33.27 -12.07 -6.12
CA PRO A 262 -34.08 -13.28 -6.06
C PRO A 262 -33.31 -14.46 -5.44
N GLY A 263 -33.88 -15.11 -4.42
CA GLY A 263 -33.26 -16.26 -3.76
C GLY A 263 -32.16 -15.92 -2.75
N GLU A 264 -31.88 -14.65 -2.52
CA GLU A 264 -30.92 -14.18 -1.52
C GLU A 264 -31.62 -13.41 -0.39
N ILE A 265 -30.96 -13.32 0.75
CA ILE A 265 -31.42 -12.48 1.86
C ILE A 265 -31.27 -11.01 1.42
N PRO A 266 -32.27 -10.15 1.67
CA PRO A 266 -32.16 -8.73 1.34
C PRO A 266 -30.92 -8.10 1.98
N LEU A 267 -30.13 -7.39 1.17
CA LEU A 267 -28.89 -6.74 1.59
C LEU A 267 -29.13 -5.26 1.84
N GLN A 268 -28.93 -4.80 3.07
CA GLN A 268 -28.87 -3.38 3.38
C GLN A 268 -27.55 -2.82 2.83
N THR A 269 -27.63 -1.81 1.96
CA THR A 269 -26.46 -1.11 1.43
C THR A 269 -26.26 0.24 2.11
N ASN A 270 -25.08 0.82 1.98
CA ASN A 270 -24.72 2.09 2.60
C ASN A 270 -25.29 3.27 1.81
N GLU A 271 -25.24 3.20 0.48
CA GLU A 271 -25.52 4.36 -0.38
C GLU A 271 -26.72 4.17 -1.32
N GLY A 272 -27.32 2.98 -1.31
CA GLY A 272 -28.45 2.62 -2.16
C GLY A 272 -28.12 2.74 -3.65
N THR A 273 -29.09 3.19 -4.45
CA THR A 273 -28.90 3.33 -5.89
C THR A 273 -28.01 4.52 -6.29
N LYS A 274 -27.68 5.43 -5.37
CA LYS A 274 -26.92 6.65 -5.68
C LYS A 274 -25.51 6.32 -6.16
N VAL A 275 -24.83 5.39 -5.48
CA VAL A 275 -23.48 4.95 -5.87
C VAL A 275 -23.48 4.25 -7.22
N ILE A 276 -24.55 3.53 -7.57
CA ILE A 276 -24.68 2.87 -8.87
C ILE A 276 -24.90 3.90 -9.98
N GLN A 277 -25.73 4.92 -9.75
CA GLN A 277 -25.92 6.02 -10.70
C GLN A 277 -24.63 6.79 -10.95
N GLU A 278 -23.87 7.05 -9.87
CA GLU A 278 -22.55 7.68 -9.93
C GLU A 278 -21.56 6.83 -10.72
N LEU A 279 -21.49 5.52 -10.47
CA LEU A 279 -20.68 4.59 -11.25
C LEU A 279 -21.07 4.59 -12.74
N ILE A 280 -22.35 4.55 -13.07
CA ILE A 280 -22.79 4.60 -14.48
C ILE A 280 -22.32 5.90 -15.15
N ALA A 281 -22.46 7.04 -14.46
CA ALA A 281 -22.00 8.34 -14.98
C ALA A 281 -20.47 8.40 -15.14
N PHE A 282 -19.71 7.76 -14.24
CA PHE A 282 -18.28 7.59 -14.36
C PHE A 282 -17.92 6.75 -15.59
N LEU A 283 -18.51 5.56 -15.73
CA LEU A 283 -18.23 4.62 -16.82
C LEU A 283 -18.55 5.17 -18.20
N GLN A 284 -19.59 6.01 -18.32
CA GLN A 284 -19.93 6.69 -19.57
C GLN A 284 -18.85 7.69 -20.04
N LYS A 285 -18.05 8.22 -19.12
CA LYS A 285 -16.99 9.19 -19.41
C LYS A 285 -15.60 8.54 -19.47
N GLN A 286 -15.46 7.38 -18.85
CA GLN A 286 -14.20 6.65 -18.76
C GLN A 286 -13.71 6.22 -20.15
N GLN A 287 -12.47 6.56 -20.45
CA GLN A 287 -11.82 6.11 -21.68
C GLN A 287 -11.35 4.65 -21.54
N PRO A 288 -11.40 3.86 -22.63
CA PRO A 288 -10.76 2.55 -22.69
C PRO A 288 -9.30 2.60 -22.24
N LEU A 289 -8.89 1.58 -21.49
CA LEU A 289 -7.52 1.38 -21.03
C LEU A 289 -6.93 0.11 -21.61
N HIS A 290 -5.59 0.04 -21.58
CA HIS A 290 -4.88 -1.20 -21.87
C HIS A 290 -5.24 -2.30 -20.85
N PRO A 291 -5.35 -3.55 -21.30
CA PRO A 291 -5.57 -4.67 -20.39
C PRO A 291 -4.35 -4.85 -19.49
N LEU A 292 -4.61 -5.26 -18.25
CA LEU A 292 -3.59 -5.70 -17.31
C LEU A 292 -3.05 -7.06 -17.76
N THR A 293 -1.75 -7.23 -17.60
CA THR A 293 -1.08 -8.51 -17.80
C THR A 293 -1.06 -9.27 -16.48
N TYR A 294 -1.44 -10.54 -16.52
CA TYR A 294 -1.41 -11.39 -15.34
C TYR A 294 0.03 -11.65 -14.90
N GLU A 295 0.33 -11.49 -13.61
CA GLU A 295 1.66 -11.79 -13.07
C GLU A 295 1.63 -12.73 -11.87
N LYS A 296 2.40 -13.81 -11.97
CA LYS A 296 2.44 -14.93 -11.04
C LYS A 296 3.04 -14.57 -9.69
N GLY A 297 4.06 -13.71 -9.65
CA GLY A 297 4.64 -13.29 -8.36
C GLY A 297 3.65 -12.48 -7.51
N LEU A 298 2.82 -11.65 -8.17
CA LEU A 298 1.73 -10.93 -7.52
C LEU A 298 0.61 -11.89 -7.08
N GLU A 299 0.26 -12.89 -7.89
CA GLU A 299 -0.68 -13.95 -7.48
C GLU A 299 -0.21 -14.67 -6.21
N GLN A 300 1.08 -14.97 -6.11
CA GLN A 300 1.64 -15.61 -4.93
C GLN A 300 1.49 -14.72 -3.68
N ALA A 301 1.69 -13.41 -3.80
CA ALA A 301 1.45 -12.45 -2.73
C ALA A 301 -0.03 -12.40 -2.31
N CYS A 302 -0.95 -12.38 -3.28
CA CYS A 302 -2.39 -12.50 -3.02
C CYS A 302 -2.73 -13.81 -2.30
N SER A 303 -2.13 -14.93 -2.74
CA SER A 303 -2.38 -16.26 -2.19
C SER A 303 -1.91 -16.38 -0.74
N ASP A 304 -0.76 -15.79 -0.42
CA ASP A 304 -0.27 -15.65 0.96
C ASP A 304 -1.30 -14.92 1.82
N HIS A 305 -1.84 -13.81 1.33
CA HIS A 305 -2.82 -13.00 2.08
C HIS A 305 -4.15 -13.72 2.30
N VAL A 306 -4.67 -14.39 1.27
CA VAL A 306 -5.89 -15.21 1.36
C VAL A 306 -5.71 -16.35 2.36
N LYS A 307 -4.59 -17.09 2.29
CA LYS A 307 -4.30 -18.21 3.20
C LYS A 307 -4.09 -17.76 4.64
N ASP A 308 -3.58 -16.55 4.82
CA ASP A 308 -3.39 -15.98 6.14
C ASP A 308 -4.72 -15.52 6.77
N THR A 309 -5.45 -14.64 6.06
CA THR A 309 -6.61 -13.91 6.61
C THR A 309 -7.91 -14.69 6.50
N GLY A 310 -8.09 -15.47 5.43
CA GLY A 310 -9.29 -16.25 5.12
C GLY A 310 -9.72 -17.18 6.25
N PRO A 311 -8.87 -18.15 6.66
CA PRO A 311 -9.20 -19.08 7.75
C PRO A 311 -9.43 -18.40 9.11
N LYS A 312 -8.87 -17.21 9.30
CA LYS A 312 -8.99 -16.43 10.54
C LYS A 312 -10.24 -15.54 10.54
N GLY A 313 -10.83 -15.31 9.38
CA GLY A 313 -11.94 -14.37 9.20
C GLY A 313 -11.54 -12.91 9.37
N VAL A 314 -10.26 -12.60 9.12
CA VAL A 314 -9.69 -11.26 9.25
C VAL A 314 -9.92 -10.49 7.96
N CYS A 315 -10.37 -9.24 8.08
CA CYS A 315 -10.56 -8.36 6.93
C CYS A 315 -9.54 -7.22 6.93
N GLY A 316 -9.14 -6.80 5.73
CA GLY A 316 -8.24 -5.67 5.51
C GLY A 316 -6.94 -6.03 4.79
N HIS A 317 -6.11 -5.01 4.57
CA HIS A 317 -4.91 -5.07 3.75
C HIS A 317 -3.65 -5.53 4.50
N THR A 318 -3.69 -5.54 5.84
CA THR A 318 -2.56 -5.93 6.68
C THR A 318 -2.67 -7.41 7.04
N GLY A 319 -1.61 -8.16 6.78
CA GLY A 319 -1.49 -9.55 7.21
C GLY A 319 -1.49 -9.67 8.73
N THR A 320 -1.84 -10.84 9.25
CA THR A 320 -1.85 -11.09 10.70
C THR A 320 -0.45 -11.17 11.31
N ASP A 321 0.58 -11.31 10.47
CA ASP A 321 1.99 -11.16 10.79
C ASP A 321 2.47 -9.68 10.75
N GLY A 322 1.55 -8.74 10.50
CA GLY A 322 1.85 -7.33 10.33
C GLY A 322 2.38 -6.95 8.95
N SER A 323 2.44 -7.88 7.99
CA SER A 323 2.89 -7.58 6.64
C SER A 323 1.95 -6.61 5.92
N SER A 324 2.55 -5.58 5.31
CA SER A 324 1.87 -4.71 4.34
C SER A 324 1.79 -5.38 2.96
N LEU A 325 1.05 -4.76 2.04
CA LEU A 325 1.03 -5.15 0.62
C LEU A 325 2.45 -5.27 0.04
N SER A 326 3.30 -4.27 0.24
CA SER A 326 4.67 -4.29 -0.30
C SER A 326 5.49 -5.41 0.31
N ASP A 327 5.37 -5.66 1.62
CA ASP A 327 6.07 -6.77 2.27
C ASP A 327 5.70 -8.13 1.67
N ARG A 328 4.46 -8.31 1.21
CA ARG A 328 4.00 -9.55 0.56
C ARG A 328 4.51 -9.66 -0.88
N ILE A 329 4.39 -8.60 -1.68
CA ILE A 329 4.90 -8.57 -3.06
C ILE A 329 6.42 -8.81 -3.10
N GLU A 330 7.16 -8.20 -2.16
CA GLU A 330 8.62 -8.27 -2.09
C GLU A 330 9.16 -9.66 -1.72
N ARG A 331 8.31 -10.59 -1.26
CA ARG A 331 8.69 -12.00 -1.09
C ARG A 331 8.94 -12.71 -2.40
N TYR A 332 8.36 -12.20 -3.50
CA TYR A 332 8.33 -12.88 -4.79
C TYR A 332 9.04 -12.12 -5.90
N GLY A 333 9.50 -10.90 -5.66
CA GLY A 333 10.20 -10.09 -6.65
C GLY A 333 10.39 -8.64 -6.23
N GLU A 334 11.01 -7.85 -7.11
CA GLU A 334 11.14 -6.41 -6.96
C GLU A 334 10.08 -5.70 -7.81
N TRP A 335 9.49 -4.62 -7.31
CA TRP A 335 8.54 -3.80 -8.04
C TRP A 335 9.08 -2.38 -8.22
N ASN A 336 8.58 -1.69 -9.23
CA ASN A 336 8.91 -0.30 -9.52
C ASN A 336 7.65 0.46 -9.96
N GLY A 337 7.58 1.76 -9.69
CA GLY A 337 6.39 2.58 -9.97
C GLY A 337 5.36 2.53 -8.83
N LYS A 338 4.11 2.15 -9.13
CA LYS A 338 3.02 2.07 -8.16
C LYS A 338 2.61 0.63 -7.89
N ILE A 339 2.10 0.39 -6.68
CA ILE A 339 1.39 -0.83 -6.30
C ILE A 339 0.04 -0.47 -5.67
N GLY A 340 -0.94 -1.38 -5.75
CA GLY A 340 -2.26 -1.21 -5.14
C GLY A 340 -2.89 -2.56 -4.82
N GLU A 341 -3.82 -2.61 -3.88
CA GLU A 341 -4.52 -3.84 -3.50
C GLU A 341 -6.03 -3.62 -3.47
N ASN A 342 -6.79 -4.56 -4.03
CA ASN A 342 -8.23 -4.65 -3.82
C ASN A 342 -8.59 -5.96 -3.14
N ILE A 343 -9.57 -5.93 -2.24
CA ILE A 343 -10.08 -7.15 -1.59
C ILE A 343 -11.61 -7.18 -1.65
N SER A 344 -12.15 -8.28 -2.16
CA SER A 344 -13.58 -8.57 -2.21
C SER A 344 -13.92 -9.70 -1.24
N TYR A 345 -15.08 -9.61 -0.59
CA TYR A 345 -15.58 -10.63 0.33
C TYR A 345 -16.99 -11.07 -0.06
N GLY A 346 -17.26 -12.38 0.05
CA GLY A 346 -18.59 -12.98 -0.05
C GLY A 346 -19.17 -13.10 -1.45
N GLN A 347 -18.41 -12.77 -2.49
CA GLN A 347 -18.84 -12.96 -3.88
C GLN A 347 -18.54 -14.39 -4.35
N LYS A 348 -19.41 -14.91 -5.22
CA LYS A 348 -19.36 -16.30 -5.71
C LYS A 348 -18.90 -16.42 -7.17
N THR A 349 -18.83 -15.30 -7.89
CA THR A 349 -18.43 -15.25 -9.29
C THR A 349 -17.43 -14.12 -9.50
N GLY A 350 -16.50 -14.31 -10.44
CA GLY A 350 -15.53 -13.27 -10.78
C GLY A 350 -16.18 -11.99 -11.31
N GLU A 351 -17.30 -12.11 -12.04
CA GLU A 351 -18.06 -10.95 -12.48
C GLU A 351 -18.61 -10.14 -11.29
N ASP A 352 -19.19 -10.81 -10.29
CA ASP A 352 -19.76 -10.13 -9.13
C ASP A 352 -18.68 -9.54 -8.21
N VAL A 353 -17.49 -10.16 -8.15
CA VAL A 353 -16.30 -9.58 -7.51
C VAL A 353 -16.00 -8.21 -8.13
N ILE A 354 -15.86 -8.14 -9.45
CA ILE A 354 -15.54 -6.87 -10.13
C ILE A 354 -16.69 -5.87 -9.98
N ILE A 355 -17.95 -6.29 -10.12
CA ILE A 355 -19.09 -5.39 -9.93
C ILE A 355 -19.12 -4.83 -8.50
N GLN A 356 -18.81 -5.62 -7.48
CA GLN A 356 -18.70 -5.15 -6.10
C GLN A 356 -17.61 -4.08 -5.95
N LEU A 357 -16.40 -4.36 -6.45
CA LEU A 357 -15.26 -3.44 -6.40
C LEU A 357 -15.51 -2.14 -7.18
N LEU A 358 -16.24 -2.21 -8.29
CA LEU A 358 -16.61 -1.04 -9.09
C LEU A 358 -17.69 -0.20 -8.42
N ILE A 359 -18.72 -0.82 -7.84
CA ILE A 359 -19.75 -0.07 -7.10
C ILE A 359 -19.08 0.62 -5.92
N ASP A 360 -18.31 -0.13 -5.14
CA ASP A 360 -17.55 0.38 -4.00
C ASP A 360 -18.44 1.02 -2.91
N ASP A 361 -19.59 0.37 -2.64
CA ASP A 361 -20.62 0.85 -1.70
C ASP A 361 -20.05 0.98 -0.28
N GLY A 362 -20.22 2.16 0.32
CA GLY A 362 -19.70 2.48 1.64
C GLY A 362 -18.25 3.01 1.65
N VAL A 363 -17.56 2.99 0.50
CA VAL A 363 -16.17 3.44 0.38
C VAL A 363 -16.11 4.81 -0.30
N GLY A 364 -16.05 5.88 0.50
CA GLY A 364 -16.12 7.25 0.00
C GLY A 364 -14.99 7.64 -0.98
N SER A 365 -13.81 7.03 -0.86
CA SER A 365 -12.66 7.30 -1.75
C SER A 365 -12.81 6.67 -3.14
N ARG A 366 -13.71 5.68 -3.29
CA ARG A 366 -13.79 4.79 -4.44
C ARG A 366 -12.46 4.11 -4.77
N GLY A 367 -11.64 3.82 -3.76
CA GLY A 367 -10.28 3.31 -3.91
C GLY A 367 -10.22 2.03 -4.76
N HIS A 368 -11.16 1.12 -4.57
CA HIS A 368 -11.19 -0.13 -5.34
C HIS A 368 -11.45 0.13 -6.83
N ARG A 369 -12.41 1.00 -7.13
CA ARG A 369 -12.73 1.42 -8.50
C ARG A 369 -11.55 2.15 -9.15
N LYS A 370 -10.88 3.04 -8.41
CA LYS A 370 -9.69 3.75 -8.88
C LYS A 370 -8.57 2.78 -9.24
N ASN A 371 -8.33 1.75 -8.42
CA ASN A 371 -7.37 0.70 -8.75
C ASN A 371 -7.74 -0.04 -10.04
N CYS A 372 -9.01 -0.42 -10.21
CA CYS A 372 -9.49 -1.09 -11.43
C CYS A 372 -9.26 -0.27 -12.71
N PHE A 373 -9.29 1.07 -12.63
CA PHE A 373 -9.06 1.99 -13.74
C PHE A 373 -7.75 2.79 -13.63
N GLY A 374 -6.80 2.35 -12.81
CA GLY A 374 -5.49 2.96 -12.69
C GLY A 374 -4.73 2.84 -14.01
N GLN A 375 -4.28 3.97 -14.56
CA GLN A 375 -3.51 4.00 -15.82
C GLN A 375 -2.06 3.58 -15.61
N ASP A 376 -1.54 3.76 -14.39
CA ASP A 376 -0.16 3.41 -14.04
C ASP A 376 0.03 1.90 -13.81
N PHE A 377 -1.05 1.13 -13.70
CA PHE A 377 -0.97 -0.32 -13.49
C PHE A 377 -0.93 -1.05 -14.82
N ASN A 378 0.08 -1.92 -14.96
CA ASN A 378 0.26 -2.80 -16.12
C ASN A 378 0.08 -4.27 -15.75
N LEU A 379 0.27 -4.61 -14.48
CA LEU A 379 0.32 -5.98 -13.97
C LEU A 379 -0.73 -6.20 -12.90
N VAL A 380 -1.23 -7.43 -12.81
CA VAL A 380 -2.13 -7.85 -11.73
C VAL A 380 -1.90 -9.31 -11.34
N GLY A 381 -1.87 -9.59 -10.04
CA GLY A 381 -2.04 -10.91 -9.47
C GLY A 381 -3.40 -11.03 -8.80
N ILE A 382 -4.00 -12.22 -8.80
CA ILE A 382 -5.31 -12.45 -8.19
C ILE A 382 -5.34 -13.81 -7.49
N ALA A 383 -5.79 -13.85 -6.24
CA ALA A 383 -6.07 -15.11 -5.55
C ALA A 383 -7.45 -15.05 -4.88
N ALA A 384 -8.19 -16.15 -4.94
CA ALA A 384 -9.43 -16.36 -4.22
C ALA A 384 -9.31 -17.56 -3.29
N GLY A 385 -10.14 -17.60 -2.26
CA GLY A 385 -10.25 -18.73 -1.36
C GLY A 385 -11.26 -18.52 -0.24
N ASP A 386 -11.42 -19.54 0.58
CA ASP A 386 -12.38 -19.55 1.68
C ASP A 386 -12.11 -18.45 2.72
N HIS A 387 -13.18 -17.78 3.14
CA HIS A 387 -13.14 -16.82 4.25
C HIS A 387 -14.10 -17.23 5.37
N LYS A 388 -13.60 -17.40 6.60
CA LYS A 388 -14.37 -17.94 7.74
C LYS A 388 -15.69 -17.22 7.99
N THR A 389 -15.72 -15.90 7.81
CA THR A 389 -16.92 -15.07 8.09
C THR A 389 -17.79 -14.86 6.86
N TYR A 390 -17.17 -14.69 5.69
CA TYR A 390 -17.83 -14.23 4.47
C TYR A 390 -17.97 -15.33 3.42
N GLN A 391 -17.56 -16.55 3.76
CA GLN A 391 -17.47 -17.74 2.90
C GLN A 391 -16.38 -17.63 1.83
N SER A 392 -16.19 -16.47 1.21
CA SER A 392 -15.13 -16.25 0.22
C SER A 392 -14.41 -14.92 0.42
N SER A 393 -13.15 -14.88 -0.02
CA SER A 393 -12.36 -13.67 -0.22
C SER A 393 -11.63 -13.75 -1.56
N CYS A 394 -11.46 -12.61 -2.23
CA CYS A 394 -10.69 -12.49 -3.48
C CYS A 394 -9.80 -11.24 -3.39
N VAL A 395 -8.48 -11.44 -3.50
CA VAL A 395 -7.45 -10.40 -3.37
C VAL A 395 -6.84 -10.13 -4.75
N PHE A 396 -6.61 -8.86 -5.06
CA PHE A 396 -5.96 -8.39 -6.28
C PHE A 396 -4.78 -7.50 -5.89
N ASP A 397 -3.59 -7.82 -6.39
CA ASP A 397 -2.40 -6.97 -6.26
C ASP A 397 -2.05 -6.40 -7.62
N PHE A 398 -2.02 -5.07 -7.73
CA PHE A 398 -1.68 -4.33 -8.93
C PHE A 398 -0.25 -3.83 -8.85
N ALA A 399 0.45 -3.77 -9.98
CA ALA A 399 1.76 -3.13 -10.08
C ALA A 399 1.97 -2.43 -11.42
N THR A 400 2.79 -1.36 -11.43
CA THR A 400 3.31 -0.74 -12.65
C THR A 400 4.33 -1.65 -13.32
N GLU A 401 5.32 -2.12 -12.56
CA GLU A 401 6.37 -3.04 -12.99
C GLU A 401 6.67 -4.04 -11.88
N PHE A 402 7.00 -5.28 -12.26
CA PHE A 402 7.39 -6.34 -11.35
C PHE A 402 8.44 -7.24 -12.00
N THR A 403 9.49 -7.57 -11.25
CA THR A 403 10.58 -8.46 -11.65
C THR A 403 10.61 -9.66 -10.70
N PRO A 404 10.20 -10.85 -11.15
CA PRO A 404 10.17 -12.05 -10.31
C PRO A 404 11.53 -12.43 -9.74
N GLN A 405 11.54 -12.90 -8.50
CA GLN A 405 12.74 -13.39 -7.82
C GLN A 405 13.32 -14.60 -8.57
N GLY A 406 14.62 -14.55 -8.89
CA GLY A 406 15.31 -15.61 -9.63
C GLY A 406 15.33 -15.45 -11.15
N GLN A 407 14.67 -14.43 -11.71
CA GLN A 407 14.90 -14.01 -13.10
C GLN A 407 15.85 -12.80 -13.10
N GLN A 408 17.12 -13.01 -13.49
CA GLN A 408 17.91 -11.87 -13.95
C GLN A 408 17.27 -11.31 -15.22
N PRO A 409 17.24 -9.98 -15.41
CA PRO A 409 16.70 -9.40 -16.63
C PRO A 409 17.40 -10.03 -17.84
N LYS A 410 16.62 -10.67 -18.71
CA LYS A 410 17.12 -11.13 -20.00
C LYS A 410 17.61 -9.90 -20.75
N GLN A 411 18.93 -9.77 -20.87
CA GLN A 411 19.52 -8.97 -21.93
C GLN A 411 18.89 -9.47 -23.23
N SER A 412 18.25 -8.55 -23.97
CA SER A 412 17.79 -8.80 -25.33
C SER A 412 18.96 -9.35 -26.13
N ALA A 413 18.87 -10.63 -26.51
CA ALA A 413 19.88 -11.30 -27.30
C ALA A 413 20.02 -10.59 -28.65
N SER A 414 21.10 -9.84 -28.82
CA SER A 414 21.54 -9.42 -30.14
C SER A 414 21.94 -10.66 -30.93
N ASN A 415 21.24 -10.90 -32.03
CA ASN A 415 21.52 -11.91 -33.06
C ASN A 415 23.03 -12.08 -33.32
N GLN A 416 23.58 -13.25 -33.03
CA GLN A 416 24.84 -13.69 -33.62
C GLN A 416 24.55 -14.55 -34.86
N GLY A 417 25.19 -14.18 -35.97
CA GLY A 417 25.64 -15.13 -36.97
C GLY A 417 24.79 -15.25 -38.25
N LYS A 418 25.02 -14.35 -39.21
CA LYS A 418 25.01 -14.74 -40.63
C LYS A 418 26.24 -14.17 -41.34
N THR A 419 27.21 -15.06 -41.54
CA THR A 419 28.34 -14.89 -42.44
C THR A 419 27.85 -15.00 -43.89
N VAL A 420 27.88 -13.93 -44.69
CA VAL A 420 27.97 -13.99 -46.16
C VAL A 420 28.74 -12.79 -46.71
N VAL A 421 29.97 -13.07 -47.14
CA VAL A 421 30.67 -12.66 -48.39
C VAL A 421 30.39 -11.28 -49.02
N LEU A 422 31.47 -10.52 -49.18
CA LEU A 422 31.62 -9.31 -49.99
C LEU A 422 31.26 -9.51 -51.47
N GLY A 423 30.49 -8.58 -52.05
CA GLY A 423 30.37 -8.45 -53.51
C GLY A 423 29.39 -7.37 -53.99
N GLY A 424 29.94 -6.21 -54.39
CA GLY A 424 29.57 -5.54 -55.65
C GLY A 424 28.29 -4.69 -55.79
N LYS A 425 28.52 -3.38 -55.94
CA LYS A 425 27.85 -2.39 -56.85
C LYS A 425 26.33 -2.10 -56.72
N GLY A 426 26.04 -0.82 -56.41
CA GLY A 426 25.18 0.03 -57.26
C GLY A 426 23.88 0.56 -56.65
N GLY A 427 23.69 1.89 -56.71
CA GLY A 427 22.35 2.52 -56.80
C GLY A 427 22.01 3.56 -55.73
N HIS A 428 21.95 4.84 -56.12
CA HIS A 428 21.17 5.94 -55.51
C HIS A 428 19.73 5.49 -55.16
N VAL A 429 18.95 6.05 -54.23
CA VAL A 429 18.57 7.47 -54.01
C VAL A 429 17.86 7.60 -52.66
N GLY A 430 17.91 8.78 -52.03
CA GLY A 430 16.87 9.23 -51.08
C GLY A 430 17.39 9.70 -49.72
N ALA A 431 17.74 10.99 -49.63
CA ALA A 431 18.12 11.65 -48.38
C ALA A 431 16.92 11.82 -47.45
N ALA A 432 17.13 11.50 -46.16
CA ALA A 432 16.37 11.99 -45.02
C ALA A 432 17.39 12.53 -43.99
N PRO A 433 17.01 13.52 -43.14
CA PRO A 433 17.97 14.35 -42.44
C PRO A 433 18.60 13.64 -41.23
N GLN A 434 19.90 13.91 -41.08
CA GLN A 434 20.81 13.79 -39.95
C GLN A 434 20.25 13.14 -38.66
N GLN A 435 20.75 11.94 -38.36
CA GLN A 435 20.85 11.42 -37.00
C GLN A 435 21.80 12.33 -36.22
N GLU A 436 21.33 12.92 -35.13
CA GLU A 436 22.21 13.47 -34.10
C GLU A 436 22.94 12.29 -33.46
N ASP A 437 24.27 12.38 -33.43
CA ASP A 437 25.17 11.38 -32.89
C ASP A 437 24.85 11.10 -31.41
N GLU A 438 24.40 9.89 -31.10
CA GLU A 438 24.40 9.39 -29.72
C GLU A 438 25.85 9.12 -29.32
N GLU A 439 26.46 10.06 -28.60
CA GLU A 439 27.74 9.81 -27.91
C GLU A 439 27.56 8.62 -26.96
N GLU A 440 28.29 7.52 -27.19
CA GLU A 440 28.43 6.41 -26.24
C GLU A 440 29.05 6.95 -24.94
N GLU A 441 28.21 7.30 -23.98
CA GLU A 441 28.64 7.85 -22.70
C GLU A 441 29.43 6.79 -21.92
N GLN A 442 30.74 7.01 -21.83
CA GLN A 442 31.66 6.10 -21.18
C GLN A 442 31.38 6.03 -19.68
N LEU A 443 31.00 4.83 -19.20
CA LEU A 443 30.67 4.61 -17.78
C LEU A 443 31.84 5.02 -16.86
N PRO A 444 31.56 5.69 -15.71
CA PRO A 444 32.60 6.02 -14.75
C PRO A 444 33.39 4.77 -14.30
N PRO A 445 34.72 4.87 -14.09
CA PRO A 445 35.53 3.73 -13.66
C PRO A 445 34.96 3.06 -12.40
N GLY A 446 34.72 1.74 -12.47
CA GLY A 446 34.16 0.95 -11.38
C GLY A 446 32.63 0.87 -11.34
N CYS A 447 31.93 1.60 -12.21
CA CYS A 447 30.50 1.50 -12.41
C CYS A 447 30.14 0.15 -13.05
N VAL A 448 29.19 -0.58 -12.47
CA VAL A 448 28.68 -1.87 -12.95
C VAL A 448 27.35 -1.74 -13.68
N SER A 449 26.57 -0.71 -13.37
CA SER A 449 25.35 -0.41 -14.10
C SER A 449 24.97 1.06 -13.95
N VAL A 450 24.36 1.60 -14.99
CA VAL A 450 23.67 2.89 -14.95
C VAL A 450 22.19 2.64 -15.25
N SER A 451 21.30 3.20 -14.45
CA SER A 451 19.88 3.28 -14.79
C SER A 451 19.51 4.74 -15.04
N THR A 452 18.77 4.99 -16.12
CA THR A 452 18.29 6.33 -16.47
C THR A 452 16.78 6.35 -16.33
N SER A 453 16.24 7.24 -15.51
CA SER A 453 14.81 7.55 -15.49
C SER A 453 14.60 8.96 -16.01
N SER A 454 13.46 9.20 -16.67
CA SER A 454 13.06 10.54 -17.10
C SER A 454 11.65 10.84 -16.59
N ALA A 455 11.46 12.04 -16.06
CA ALA A 455 10.19 12.53 -15.57
C ALA A 455 9.88 13.86 -16.27
N VAL A 456 8.72 13.93 -16.93
CA VAL A 456 8.25 15.14 -17.60
C VAL A 456 7.21 15.82 -16.71
N SER A 457 7.40 17.11 -16.47
CA SER A 457 6.49 17.93 -15.67
C SER A 457 6.23 19.28 -16.35
N MET A 458 5.10 19.92 -16.04
CA MET A 458 4.78 21.26 -16.53
C MET A 458 5.03 22.27 -15.41
N LYS A 459 5.95 23.23 -15.61
CA LYS A 459 6.25 24.27 -14.63
C LYS A 459 6.13 25.64 -15.28
N GLY A 460 5.16 26.45 -14.85
CA GLY A 460 4.93 27.78 -15.42
C GLY A 460 4.50 27.77 -16.90
N GLY A 461 3.89 26.69 -17.38
CA GLY A 461 3.49 26.52 -18.78
C GLY A 461 4.58 25.96 -19.70
N GLN A 462 5.80 25.73 -19.20
CA GLN A 462 6.89 25.10 -19.94
C GLN A 462 7.07 23.63 -19.54
N LYS A 463 7.44 22.81 -20.51
CA LYS A 463 7.73 21.39 -20.31
C LYS A 463 9.14 21.25 -19.73
N VAL A 464 9.22 20.71 -18.52
CA VAL A 464 10.48 20.44 -17.82
C VAL A 464 10.68 18.93 -17.76
N THR A 465 11.71 18.44 -18.43
CA THR A 465 12.12 17.03 -18.43
C THR A 465 13.30 16.86 -17.48
N LYS A 466 13.11 16.12 -16.39
CA LYS A 466 14.15 15.75 -15.43
C LYS A 466 14.66 14.36 -15.74
N ILE A 467 15.92 14.24 -16.11
CA ILE A 467 16.60 12.96 -16.36
C ILE A 467 17.46 12.64 -15.13
N THR A 468 17.24 11.50 -14.50
CA THR A 468 18.00 11.02 -13.35
C THR A 468 18.78 9.78 -13.75
N LYS A 469 20.10 9.83 -13.66
CA LYS A 469 21.01 8.70 -13.88
C LYS A 469 21.52 8.19 -12.54
N THR A 470 21.33 6.91 -12.27
CA THR A 470 21.85 6.24 -11.07
C THR A 470 22.94 5.26 -11.46
N TYR A 471 24.17 5.54 -11.05
CA TYR A 471 25.35 4.71 -11.27
C TYR A 471 25.56 3.81 -10.05
N LYS A 472 25.55 2.49 -10.24
CA LYS A 472 25.91 1.50 -9.22
C LYS A 472 27.36 1.07 -9.42
N PHE A 473 28.14 0.99 -8.35
CA PHE A 473 29.54 0.57 -8.37
C PHE A 473 29.72 -0.84 -7.79
N LYS A 474 30.85 -1.50 -8.09
CA LYS A 474 31.16 -2.87 -7.61
C LYS A 474 31.15 -3.01 -6.09
N ASP A 475 31.40 -1.93 -5.37
CA ASP A 475 31.41 -1.88 -3.90
C ASP A 475 30.01 -1.70 -3.28
N GLY A 476 28.95 -1.69 -4.11
CA GLY A 476 27.57 -1.49 -3.70
C GLY A 476 27.18 -0.02 -3.48
N SER A 477 28.10 0.93 -3.70
CA SER A 477 27.77 2.35 -3.63
C SER A 477 26.97 2.81 -4.85
N THR A 478 26.13 3.83 -4.66
CA THR A 478 25.37 4.49 -5.73
C THR A 478 25.76 5.96 -5.83
N LYS A 479 25.87 6.46 -7.05
CA LYS A 479 25.93 7.90 -7.35
C LYS A 479 24.76 8.29 -8.23
N ILE A 480 24.14 9.43 -7.95
CA ILE A 480 22.99 9.92 -8.71
C ILE A 480 23.39 11.24 -9.39
N ALA A 481 23.21 11.31 -10.70
CA ALA A 481 23.30 12.54 -11.48
C ALA A 481 21.90 12.94 -11.94
N VAL A 482 21.55 14.21 -11.78
CA VAL A 482 20.26 14.74 -12.18
C VAL A 482 20.49 15.87 -13.19
N GLN A 483 19.91 15.72 -14.37
CA GLN A 483 19.86 16.75 -15.40
C GLN A 483 18.43 17.25 -15.54
N THR A 484 18.26 18.55 -15.66
CA THR A 484 16.94 19.16 -15.91
C THR A 484 17.00 19.90 -17.24
N ILE A 485 16.15 19.51 -18.17
CA ILE A 485 15.98 20.13 -19.49
C ILE A 485 14.65 20.88 -19.46
N THR A 486 14.65 22.14 -19.85
CA THR A 486 13.43 22.93 -19.98
C THR A 486 13.25 23.25 -21.46
N ASP A 487 12.17 22.73 -22.06
CA ASP A 487 11.82 23.03 -23.44
C ASP A 487 11.08 24.38 -23.45
N GLY A 488 11.69 25.37 -24.13
CA GLY A 488 11.19 26.75 -24.27
C GLY A 488 10.40 26.98 -25.54
#